data_AF-A0A2V5QAA3-F1
#
_entry.id   AF-A0A2V5QAA3-F1
#
_cell.length_a   1.000
_cell.length_b   1.000
_cell.length_c   1.000
_cell.angle_alpha   90.00
_cell.angle_beta   90.00
_cell.angle_gamma   90.00
#
_symmetry.space_group_name_H-M   'P 1'
#
loop_
_entity.id
_entity.type
_entity.pdbx_description
1 polymer ?
#
loop_
_entity_poly.entity_id
_entity_poly.type
_entity_poly.pdbx_seq_one_letter_code
_entity_poly.pdbx_strand_id
1 'polypeptide(L)' 'MHDDRFDKLAKLLVEYSIRLKRNETVLIETFDIPGEMTVALIRAVRKAGGVPFAQTYYTR' A
#
# COMPACT_ATOMS: atom_id res chain seq x y z
N MET A 1 12.43 10.82 -6.09
CA MET A 1 13.13 9.79 -6.88
C MET A 1 12.39 8.49 -6.63
N HIS A 2 12.05 7.71 -7.65
CA HIS A 2 11.29 6.47 -7.42
C HIS A 2 12.21 5.42 -6.78
N ASP A 3 11.90 4.95 -5.56
CA ASP A 3 12.61 3.85 -4.92
C ASP A 3 11.90 2.52 -5.20
N ASP A 4 12.49 1.66 -6.03
CA ASP A 4 11.94 0.35 -6.43
C ASP A 4 11.71 -0.60 -5.24
N ARG A 5 12.34 -0.35 -4.08
CA ARG A 5 12.16 -1.18 -2.88
C ARG A 5 10.74 -1.03 -2.32
N PHE A 6 10.14 0.16 -2.42
CA PHE A 6 8.75 0.39 -1.98
C PHE A 6 7.76 -0.39 -2.83
N ASP A 7 7.94 -0.40 -4.16
CA ASP A 7 7.09 -1.17 -5.06
C ASP A 7 7.19 -2.68 -4.81
N LYS A 8 8.41 -3.18 -4.59
CA LYS A 8 8.63 -4.61 -4.27
C LYS A 8 7.93 -5.00 -2.97
N LEU A 9 8.07 -4.19 -1.93
CA LEU A 9 7.44 -4.43 -0.64
C LEU A 9 5.91 -4.33 -0.75
N ALA A 10 5.39 -3.29 -1.39
CA ALA A 10 3.95 -3.09 -1.57
C ALA A 10 3.32 -4.26 -2.34
N LYS A 11 3.98 -4.73 -3.41
CA LYS A 11 3.54 -5.92 -4.16
C LYS A 11 3.51 -7.17 -3.28
N LEU A 12 4.57 -7.43 -2.51
CA LEU A 12 4.64 -8.58 -1.60
C LEU A 12 3.48 -8.55 -0.58
N LEU A 13 3.27 -7.42 0.08
CA LEU A 13 2.22 -7.29 1.09
C LEU A 13 0.83 -7.52 0.50
N VAL A 14 0.54 -6.93 -0.67
CA VAL A 14 -0.78 -7.01 -1.33
C VAL A 14 -1.03 -8.40 -1.94
N GLU A 15 -0.09 -8.92 -2.72
CA GLU A 15 -0.30 -10.16 -3.49
C GLU A 15 -0.02 -11.42 -2.67
N TYR A 16 0.99 -11.39 -1.79
CA TYR A 16 1.40 -12.57 -1.04
C TYR A 16 0.86 -12.58 0.39
N SER A 17 1.05 -11.51 1.17
CA SER A 17 0.69 -11.53 2.60
C SER A 17 -0.82 -11.53 2.83
N ILE A 18 -1.55 -10.63 2.15
CA ILE A 18 -3.01 -10.56 2.30
C ILE A 18 -3.78 -11.27 1.19
N ARG A 19 -3.09 -11.64 0.10
CA ARG A 19 -3.67 -12.34 -1.07
C ARG A 19 -4.94 -11.67 -1.59
N LEU A 20 -4.85 -10.34 -1.73
CA LEU A 20 -5.96 -9.46 -2.06
C LEU A 20 -6.78 -9.99 -3.24
N LYS A 21 -8.10 -9.97 -3.11
CA LYS A 21 -9.04 -10.27 -4.19
C LYS A 21 -9.61 -9.00 -4.78
N ARG A 22 -10.02 -9.11 -6.04
CA ARG A 22 -10.66 -8.02 -6.77
C ARG A 22 -11.92 -7.57 -6.02
N ASN A 23 -12.14 -6.26 -5.98
CA ASN A 23 -13.24 -5.58 -5.30
C ASN A 23 -13.22 -5.64 -3.77
N GLU A 24 -12.16 -6.16 -3.13
CA GLU A 24 -12.00 -6.04 -1.67
C GLU A 24 -11.49 -4.64 -1.30
N THR A 25 -11.95 -4.13 -0.16
CA THR A 25 -11.46 -2.88 0.42
C THR A 25 -10.26 -3.17 1.33
N VAL A 26 -9.19 -2.41 1.18
CA VAL A 26 -7.97 -2.55 1.98
C VAL A 26 -7.74 -1.30 2.81
N LEU A 27 -7.73 -1.45 4.12
CA LEU A 27 -7.24 -0.41 5.03
C LEU A 27 -5.71 -0.36 4.96
N ILE A 28 -5.17 0.79 4.60
CA ILE A 28 -3.74 1.09 4.63
C ILE A 28 -3.53 2.09 5.76
N GLU A 29 -3.12 1.59 6.92
CA GLU A 29 -2.83 2.42 8.08
C GLU A 29 -1.31 2.55 8.26
N THR A 30 -0.80 3.79 8.25
CA THR A 30 0.65 4.04 8.25
C THR A 30 1.05 5.06 9.31
N PHE A 31 2.17 4.81 9.99
CA PHE A 31 2.69 5.64 11.08
C PHE A 31 4.14 6.01 10.81
N ASP A 32 4.45 7.30 10.72
CA ASP A 32 5.84 7.81 10.64
C ASP A 32 6.70 7.18 9.53
N ILE A 33 6.09 6.85 8.38
CA ILE A 33 6.79 6.35 7.19
C ILE A 33 6.84 7.39 6.07
N PRO A 34 7.77 7.27 5.11
CA PRO A 34 7.78 8.10 3.91
C PRO A 34 6.46 7.97 3.13
N GLY A 35 5.85 9.09 2.75
CA GLY A 35 4.59 9.10 1.99
C GLY A 35 4.67 8.34 0.65
N GLU A 36 5.86 8.23 0.06
CA GLU A 36 6.12 7.42 -1.13
C GLU A 36 5.77 5.93 -0.92
N MET A 37 5.97 5.40 0.30
CA MET A 37 5.60 4.03 0.64
C MET A 37 4.06 3.86 0.68
N THR A 38 3.33 4.82 1.24
CA THR A 38 1.86 4.82 1.23
C THR A 38 1.33 4.86 -0.21
N VAL A 39 1.93 5.69 -1.07
CA VAL A 39 1.59 5.74 -2.50
C VAL A 39 1.85 4.40 -3.18
N ALA A 40 2.97 3.74 -2.90
CA ALA A 40 3.28 2.41 -3.45
C ALA A 40 2.21 1.36 -3.04
N LEU A 41 1.77 1.37 -1.78
CA LEU A 41 0.69 0.48 -1.29
C LEU A 41 -0.64 0.76 -2.01
N ILE A 42 -1.03 2.03 -2.14
CA ILE A 42 -2.26 2.42 -2.86
C ILE A 42 -2.23 1.91 -4.30
N ARG A 43 -1.10 2.07 -4.99
CA ARG A 43 -0.91 1.59 -6.36
C ARG A 43 -0.99 0.07 -6.46
N ALA A 44 -0.33 -0.65 -5.55
CA ALA A 44 -0.36 -2.11 -5.51
C ALA A 44 -1.79 -2.65 -5.30
N VAL A 45 -2.55 -2.07 -4.36
CA VAL A 45 -3.96 -2.43 -4.11
C VAL A 45 -4.81 -2.20 -5.36
N ARG A 46 -4.69 -1.03 -6.02
CA ARG A 46 -5.42 -0.74 -7.25
C ARG A 46 -5.06 -1.70 -8.40
N LYS A 47 -3.76 -2.04 -8.54
CA LYS A 47 -3.28 -2.97 -9.57
C LYS A 47 -3.85 -4.38 -9.39
N ALA A 48 -4.05 -4.81 -8.15
CA ALA A 48 -4.72 -6.07 -7.81
C ALA A 48 -6.26 -6.00 -7.88
N GLY A 49 -6.82 -4.84 -8.23
CA GLY A 49 -8.26 -4.63 -8.39
C GLY A 49 -9.03 -4.37 -7.10
N GLY A 50 -8.35 -4.07 -5.99
CA GLY A 50 -8.97 -3.67 -4.73
C GLY A 50 -9.24 -2.17 -4.62
N VAL A 51 -9.89 -1.78 -3.53
CA VAL A 51 -10.22 -0.39 -3.18
C VAL A 51 -9.38 0.02 -1.97
N PRO A 52 -8.36 0.86 -2.12
CA PRO A 52 -7.56 1.32 -0.99
C PRO A 52 -8.30 2.39 -0.19
N PHE A 53 -8.25 2.27 1.13
CA PHE A 53 -8.65 3.29 2.10
C PHE A 53 -7.46 3.59 3.00
N ALA A 54 -6.85 4.78 2.84
CA ALA A 54 -5.57 5.10 3.46
C ALA A 54 -5.72 6.11 4.59
N GLN A 55 -5.07 5.84 5.72
CA GLN A 55 -4.92 6.74 6.86
C GLN A 55 -3.44 6.85 7.22
N THR A 56 -2.92 8.08 7.20
CA THR A 56 -1.51 8.36 7.46
C THR A 56 -1.37 9.21 8.71
N TYR A 57 -0.57 8.74 9.66
CA TYR A 57 -0.28 9.44 10.91
C TYR A 57 1.19 9.85 10.95
N TYR A 58 1.42 11.06 11.45
CA TYR A 58 2.73 11.63 11.65
C TYR A 58 2.82 12.15 13.09
N THR A 59 3.85 11.74 13.80
CA THR A 59 4.25 12.35 15.07
C THR A 59 4.85 13.72 14.75
N ARG A 60 4.31 14.77 15.38
CA ARG A 60 4.81 16.15 15.27
C ARG A 60 6.12 16.35 16.01
#